data_AF-A0A430HQR5-F1
#
_entry.id   AF-A0A430HQR5-F1
#
_cell.length_a   1.000
_cell.length_b   1.000
_cell.length_c   1.000
_cell.angle_alpha   90.00
_cell.angle_beta   90.00
_cell.angle_gamma   90.00
#
_symmetry.space_group_name_H-M   'P 1'
#
loop_
_entity.id
_entity.type
_entity.pdbx_description
1 polymer ?
#
loop_
_entity_poly.entity_id
_entity_poly.type
_entity_poly.pdbx_seq_one_letter_code
_entity_poly.pdbx_strand_id
1 'polypeptide(L)'
;MGARQSWILAALLGAACAPGAAAPEAPSQADTPLAFIGNFYRDYFADPAAARKRHVDSGGFYSPGLLKLMDANRAACLKVARQGSQCGWNADGDEFLHAQERDPALTLASSGFVAKAAGANTVDVRFLLFPGQADTQRAIRYRLLRHQGRWRVDDATGAAKGGYRRENSLRYAIAAETRYVNGSVLDAAEAATWVNLYVEGEMADAFARFAAFPLTVCQGGDGCTAYRENDARLPALVGTLKQRYFDKGVVRPVLPASTLVVPKVPGEGSVVRNGPFDFTFRRGLWRLTQVDLRRAPVRQQ
;
A
#
# COMPACT_ATOMS: atom_id res chain seq x y z
N MET A 1 -31.78 -52.28 64.73
CA MET A 1 -31.68 -53.72 64.40
C MET A 1 -31.54 -53.80 62.88
N GLY A 2 -30.48 -54.25 62.22
CA GLY A 2 -29.29 -55.00 62.60
C GLY A 2 -29.01 -56.02 61.47
N ALA A 3 -27.94 -55.82 60.70
CA ALA A 3 -27.18 -56.82 59.90
C ALA A 3 -26.20 -56.03 58.98
N ARG A 4 -24.91 -55.85 59.29
CA ARG A 4 -23.74 -56.77 59.26
C ARG A 4 -23.39 -57.38 57.90
N GLN A 5 -22.16 -57.03 57.48
CA GLN A 5 -21.17 -57.82 56.70
C GLN A 5 -21.53 -58.08 55.22
N SER A 6 -20.64 -57.91 54.24
CA SER A 6 -19.27 -58.44 54.19
C SER A 6 -18.34 -57.63 53.30
N TRP A 7 -17.07 -57.68 53.68
CA TRP A 7 -15.91 -57.19 52.94
C TRP A 7 -15.52 -58.21 51.87
N ILE A 8 -15.20 -57.76 50.66
CA ILE A 8 -14.30 -58.50 49.76
C ILE A 8 -13.25 -57.52 49.25
N LEU A 9 -12.01 -57.76 49.70
CA LEU A 9 -10.78 -57.26 49.12
C LEU A 9 -10.61 -57.85 47.72
N ALA A 10 -10.44 -56.99 46.71
CA ALA A 10 -9.85 -57.36 45.44
C ALA A 10 -8.71 -56.38 45.13
N ALA A 11 -7.50 -56.80 45.49
CA ALA A 11 -6.27 -56.15 45.08
C ALA A 11 -6.01 -56.50 43.60
N LEU A 12 -6.14 -55.52 42.71
CA LEU A 12 -5.69 -55.60 41.33
C LEU A 12 -4.45 -54.72 41.19
N LEU A 13 -3.28 -55.37 41.11
CA LEU A 13 -2.04 -54.78 40.63
C LEU A 13 -2.23 -54.40 39.15
N GLY A 14 -2.63 -53.15 38.90
CA GLY A 14 -2.53 -52.52 37.60
C GLY A 14 -1.16 -51.87 37.44
N ALA A 15 -0.24 -52.56 36.75
CA ALA A 15 0.98 -51.95 36.25
C ALA A 15 0.62 -50.85 35.24
N ALA A 16 0.56 -49.60 35.70
CA ALA A 16 0.40 -48.44 34.85
C ALA A 16 1.69 -48.23 34.06
N CYS A 17 1.73 -48.75 32.82
CA CYS A 17 2.67 -48.28 31.81
C CYS A 17 2.41 -46.79 31.57
N ALA A 18 3.24 -45.94 32.16
CA ALA A 18 3.27 -44.53 31.83
C ALA A 18 3.59 -44.41 30.33
N PRO A 19 2.72 -43.81 29.50
CA PRO A 19 3.10 -43.50 28.13
C PRO A 19 4.29 -42.54 28.20
N GLY A 20 5.45 -43.03 27.74
CA GLY A 20 6.65 -42.22 27.65
C GLY A 20 6.33 -40.94 26.90
N ALA A 21 6.46 -39.81 27.58
CA ALA A 21 6.38 -38.51 26.95
C ALA A 21 7.46 -38.48 25.87
N ALA A 22 7.05 -38.61 24.60
CA ALA A 22 7.94 -38.43 23.48
C ALA A 22 8.58 -37.06 23.63
N ALA A 23 9.90 -37.05 23.81
CA ALA A 23 10.67 -35.81 23.83
C ALA A 23 10.32 -35.02 22.57
N PRO A 24 10.08 -33.70 22.67
CA PRO A 24 9.77 -32.89 21.50
C PRO A 24 10.90 -33.05 20.49
N GLU A 25 10.53 -33.55 19.30
CA GLU A 25 11.43 -33.79 18.19
C GLU A 25 12.19 -32.49 17.90
N ALA A 26 13.51 -32.53 17.98
CA ALA A 26 14.33 -31.34 17.73
C ALA A 26 14.00 -30.81 16.33
N PRO A 27 13.72 -29.51 16.16
CA PRO A 27 13.31 -28.97 14.88
C PRO A 27 14.38 -29.30 13.83
N SER A 28 13.97 -30.00 12.77
CA SER A 28 14.86 -30.32 11.65
C SER A 28 15.52 -29.04 11.14
N GLN A 29 16.78 -29.11 10.67
CA GLN A 29 17.49 -27.93 10.14
C GLN A 29 16.72 -27.22 9.00
N ALA A 30 15.80 -27.94 8.34
CA ALA A 30 14.90 -27.42 7.31
C ALA A 30 13.84 -26.44 7.85
N ASP A 31 13.54 -26.47 9.15
CA ASP A 31 12.48 -25.68 9.79
C ASP A 31 13.01 -24.50 10.62
N THR A 32 14.08 -23.87 10.13
CA THR A 32 14.66 -22.66 10.72
C THR A 32 14.24 -21.41 9.94
N PRO A 33 14.20 -20.22 10.57
CA PRO A 33 13.95 -18.97 9.86
C PRO A 33 14.93 -18.73 8.71
N LEU A 34 16.21 -19.09 8.93
CA LEU A 34 17.27 -18.97 7.94
C LEU A 34 17.00 -19.86 6.72
N ALA A 35 16.61 -21.12 6.92
CA ALA A 35 16.24 -22.02 5.84
C ALA A 35 15.02 -21.50 5.08
N PHE A 36 14.01 -20.99 5.78
CA PHE A 36 12.80 -20.42 5.18
C PHE A 36 13.13 -19.25 4.22
N ILE A 37 13.85 -18.24 4.68
CA ILE A 37 14.24 -17.08 3.84
C ILE A 37 15.23 -17.48 2.74
N GLY A 38 16.21 -18.33 3.06
CA GLY A 38 17.20 -18.79 2.09
C GLY A 38 16.57 -19.58 0.94
N ASN A 39 15.62 -20.45 1.24
CA ASN A 39 14.90 -21.22 0.21
C ASN A 39 13.99 -20.32 -0.63
N PHE A 40 13.34 -19.33 -0.03
CA PHE A 40 12.59 -18.33 -0.79
C PHE A 40 13.48 -17.62 -1.82
N TYR A 41 14.63 -17.07 -1.42
CA TYR A 41 15.51 -16.37 -2.36
C TYR A 41 16.12 -17.30 -3.41
N ARG A 42 16.45 -18.54 -3.05
CA ARG A 42 16.93 -19.55 -4.03
C ARG A 42 15.91 -19.77 -5.15
N ASP A 43 14.64 -19.96 -4.79
CA ASP A 43 13.55 -20.09 -5.75
C ASP A 43 13.37 -18.76 -6.52
N TYR A 44 13.42 -17.62 -5.82
CA TYR A 44 13.19 -16.29 -6.39
C TYR A 44 14.20 -15.91 -7.48
N PHE A 45 15.48 -16.18 -7.25
CA PHE A 45 16.54 -15.92 -8.23
C PHE A 45 16.54 -16.93 -9.39
N ALA A 46 15.89 -18.08 -9.25
CA ALA A 46 15.73 -19.05 -10.33
C ALA A 46 14.54 -18.71 -11.24
N ASP A 47 13.39 -18.38 -10.66
CA ASP A 47 12.19 -17.94 -11.36
C ASP A 47 11.34 -17.05 -10.42
N PRO A 48 11.42 -15.72 -10.54
CA PRO A 48 10.70 -14.79 -9.67
C PRO A 48 9.18 -14.99 -9.70
N ALA A 49 8.61 -15.28 -10.87
CA ALA A 49 7.17 -15.43 -11.04
C ALA A 49 6.68 -16.73 -10.39
N ALA A 50 7.38 -17.84 -10.62
CA ALA A 50 7.05 -19.12 -9.98
C ALA A 50 7.27 -19.07 -8.46
N ALA A 51 8.32 -18.40 -7.99
CA ALA A 51 8.59 -18.23 -6.57
C ALA A 51 7.48 -17.41 -5.88
N ARG A 52 7.05 -16.29 -6.48
CA ARG A 52 5.92 -15.51 -5.97
C ARG A 52 4.66 -16.37 -5.88
N LYS A 53 4.31 -17.07 -6.96
CA LYS A 53 3.13 -17.95 -6.98
C LYS A 53 3.19 -19.03 -5.90
N ARG A 54 4.34 -19.65 -5.70
CA ARG A 54 4.55 -20.74 -4.73
C ARG A 54 4.48 -20.24 -3.29
N HIS A 55 5.23 -19.18 -2.98
CA HIS A 55 5.45 -18.76 -1.60
C HIS A 55 4.44 -17.70 -1.16
N VAL A 56 4.21 -16.70 -1.99
CA VAL A 56 3.49 -15.47 -1.65
C VAL A 56 2.01 -15.61 -1.92
N ASP A 57 1.64 -15.93 -3.15
CA ASP A 57 0.22 -15.95 -3.58
C ASP A 57 -0.56 -17.10 -2.97
N SER A 58 0.11 -18.15 -2.48
CA SER A 58 -0.49 -19.21 -1.68
C SER A 58 -0.95 -18.76 -0.29
N GLY A 59 -0.70 -17.49 0.07
CA GLY A 59 -1.02 -16.92 1.39
C GLY A 59 -0.04 -17.37 2.49
N GLY A 60 1.03 -18.06 2.12
CA GLY A 60 1.97 -18.68 3.05
C GLY A 60 3.20 -17.84 3.40
N PHE A 61 3.46 -16.72 2.73
CA PHE A 61 4.71 -16.01 2.97
C PHE A 61 4.62 -15.04 4.15
N TYR A 62 3.58 -14.21 4.18
CA TYR A 62 3.43 -13.14 5.17
C TYR A 62 2.64 -13.57 6.39
N SER A 63 2.88 -12.91 7.52
CA SER A 63 2.11 -13.09 8.74
C SER A 63 0.70 -12.55 8.57
N PRO A 64 -0.31 -13.08 9.30
CA PRO A 64 -1.67 -12.51 9.27
C PRO A 64 -1.70 -11.02 9.63
N GLY A 65 -0.84 -10.59 10.56
CA GLY A 65 -0.75 -9.21 10.99
C GLY A 65 -0.17 -8.28 9.92
N LEU A 66 0.75 -8.77 9.08
CA LEU A 66 1.27 -8.02 7.93
C LEU A 66 0.26 -8.02 6.76
N LEU A 67 -0.38 -9.16 6.47
CA LEU A 67 -1.43 -9.26 5.45
C LEU A 67 -2.57 -8.27 5.71
N LYS A 68 -3.04 -8.17 6.97
CA LYS A 68 -4.06 -7.19 7.35
C LYS A 68 -3.65 -5.74 7.06
N LEU A 69 -2.37 -5.40 7.25
CA LEU A 69 -1.86 -4.07 6.90
C LEU A 69 -1.83 -3.85 5.38
N MET A 70 -1.37 -4.85 4.63
CA MET A 70 -1.35 -4.82 3.16
C MET A 70 -2.76 -4.66 2.58
N ASP A 71 -3.76 -5.37 3.12
CA ASP A 71 -5.15 -5.27 2.69
C ASP A 71 -5.75 -3.89 3.01
N ALA A 72 -5.47 -3.36 4.20
CA ALA A 72 -5.91 -2.02 4.59
C ALA A 72 -5.29 -0.93 3.69
N ASN A 73 -4.02 -1.09 3.33
CA ASN A 73 -3.31 -0.21 2.41
C ASN A 73 -3.91 -0.28 0.99
N ARG A 74 -4.15 -1.48 0.47
CA ARG A 74 -4.83 -1.67 -0.82
C ARG A 74 -6.21 -0.99 -0.81
N ALA A 75 -6.99 -1.20 0.25
CA ALA A 75 -8.30 -0.56 0.39
C ALA A 75 -8.23 0.98 0.46
N ALA A 76 -7.18 1.54 1.08
CA ALA A 76 -6.93 2.98 1.08
C ALA A 76 -6.56 3.48 -0.32
N CYS A 77 -5.63 2.82 -1.00
CA CYS A 77 -5.17 3.16 -2.35
C CYS A 77 -6.30 3.14 -3.39
N LEU A 78 -7.26 2.20 -3.28
CA LEU A 78 -8.44 2.18 -4.15
C LEU A 78 -9.27 3.48 -4.10
N LYS A 79 -9.24 4.22 -2.99
CA LYS A 79 -9.94 5.51 -2.86
C LYS A 79 -9.28 6.62 -3.68
N VAL A 80 -7.97 6.54 -3.90
CA VAL A 80 -7.18 7.53 -4.64
C VAL A 80 -6.83 7.10 -6.06
N ALA A 81 -7.20 5.91 -6.49
CA ALA A 81 -6.91 5.38 -7.84
C ALA A 81 -7.28 6.33 -9.01
N ARG A 82 -8.23 7.25 -8.78
CA ARG A 82 -8.56 8.34 -9.71
C ARG A 82 -7.39 9.26 -10.08
N GLN A 83 -6.34 9.33 -9.25
CA GLN A 83 -5.12 10.11 -9.44
C GLN A 83 -4.18 9.54 -10.52
N GLY A 84 -4.41 8.31 -10.99
CA GLY A 84 -3.56 7.67 -12.00
C GLY A 84 -2.14 7.33 -11.52
N SER A 85 -1.74 7.78 -10.32
CA SER A 85 -0.56 7.31 -9.63
C SER A 85 -0.77 5.86 -9.19
N GLN A 86 0.29 5.06 -9.32
CA GLN A 86 0.33 3.76 -8.67
C GLN A 86 0.47 4.00 -7.17
N CYS A 87 -0.34 3.29 -6.38
CA CYS A 87 -0.36 3.40 -4.93
C CYS A 87 -0.36 1.98 -4.37
N GLY A 88 0.38 1.79 -3.29
CA GLY A 88 0.42 0.55 -2.56
C GLY A 88 1.84 0.07 -2.33
N TRP A 89 1.97 -0.77 -1.32
CA TRP A 89 3.25 -1.27 -0.82
C TRP A 89 4.13 -2.01 -1.84
N ASN A 90 3.56 -2.44 -2.97
CA ASN A 90 4.25 -3.15 -4.05
C ASN A 90 4.16 -2.39 -5.40
N ALA A 91 3.79 -1.11 -5.38
CA ALA A 91 3.67 -0.30 -6.59
C ALA A 91 5.04 0.19 -7.11
N ASP A 92 5.97 0.50 -6.21
CA ASP A 92 7.22 1.20 -6.55
C ASP A 92 8.40 0.27 -6.87
N GLY A 93 8.13 -1.01 -7.19
CA GLY A 93 9.15 -1.97 -7.60
C GLY A 93 9.02 -3.34 -6.93
N ASP A 94 10.10 -4.11 -7.04
CA ASP A 94 10.24 -5.45 -6.46
C ASP A 94 10.45 -5.37 -4.95
N GLU A 95 9.48 -5.84 -4.16
CA GLU A 95 9.53 -5.78 -2.70
C GLU A 95 10.62 -6.66 -2.07
N PHE A 96 11.06 -7.70 -2.78
CA PHE A 96 12.06 -8.67 -2.28
C PHE A 96 13.47 -8.21 -2.59
N LEU A 97 13.64 -7.42 -3.64
CA LEU A 97 14.90 -6.78 -3.99
C LEU A 97 15.01 -5.34 -3.48
N HIS A 98 13.90 -4.73 -3.09
CA HIS A 98 13.79 -3.31 -2.72
C HIS A 98 14.41 -2.41 -3.81
N ALA A 99 13.94 -2.61 -5.04
CA ALA A 99 14.44 -1.92 -6.23
C ALA A 99 13.43 -1.92 -7.38
N GLN A 100 13.52 -0.92 -8.25
CA GLN A 100 12.76 -0.86 -9.51
C GLN A 100 13.44 -1.64 -10.64
N GLU A 101 14.77 -1.68 -10.61
CA GLU A 101 15.59 -2.30 -11.65
C GLU A 101 16.66 -3.20 -11.03
N ARG A 102 17.10 -4.17 -11.82
CA ARG A 102 18.18 -5.10 -11.51
C ARG A 102 18.85 -5.54 -12.81
N ASP A 103 20.04 -6.12 -12.70
CA ASP A 103 20.69 -6.74 -13.84
C ASP A 103 19.79 -7.85 -14.44
N PRO A 104 19.49 -7.84 -15.76
CA PRO A 104 18.65 -8.85 -16.39
C PRO A 104 19.25 -10.27 -16.34
N ALA A 105 20.56 -10.39 -16.18
CA ALA A 105 21.29 -11.65 -15.98
C ALA A 105 21.61 -11.92 -14.50
N LEU A 106 20.96 -11.21 -13.57
CA LEU A 106 21.18 -11.42 -12.14
C LEU A 106 20.77 -12.84 -11.73
N THR A 107 21.71 -13.56 -11.13
CA THR A 107 21.51 -14.89 -10.55
C THR A 107 21.82 -14.86 -9.06
N LEU A 108 21.42 -15.91 -8.35
CA LEU A 108 21.78 -16.07 -6.94
C LEU A 108 23.30 -15.96 -6.73
N ALA A 109 24.08 -16.61 -7.61
CA ALA A 109 25.54 -16.62 -7.55
C ALA A 109 26.15 -15.24 -7.88
N SER A 110 25.74 -14.62 -9.00
CA SER A 110 26.31 -13.33 -9.42
C SER A 110 25.91 -12.18 -8.49
N SER A 111 24.77 -12.28 -7.80
CA SER A 111 24.37 -11.31 -6.78
C SER A 111 25.22 -11.36 -5.50
N GLY A 112 26.01 -12.43 -5.30
CA GLY A 112 26.73 -12.65 -4.05
C GLY A 112 25.80 -12.80 -2.85
N PHE A 113 24.63 -13.43 -3.04
CA PHE A 113 23.61 -13.57 -2.01
C PHE A 113 24.14 -14.26 -0.75
N VAL A 114 23.91 -13.64 0.40
CA VAL A 114 24.24 -14.18 1.72
C VAL A 114 23.04 -14.00 2.64
N ALA A 115 22.63 -15.08 3.31
CA ALA A 115 21.66 -15.05 4.41
C ALA A 115 22.33 -15.49 5.71
N LYS A 116 22.04 -14.80 6.81
CA LYS A 116 22.58 -15.12 8.15
C LYS A 116 21.49 -14.98 9.21
N ALA A 117 21.49 -15.87 10.20
CA ALA A 117 20.68 -15.69 11.39
C ALA A 117 21.19 -14.46 12.16
N ALA A 118 20.28 -13.54 12.50
CA ALA A 118 20.56 -12.33 13.28
C ALA A 118 19.84 -12.34 14.65
N GLY A 119 19.14 -13.43 14.95
CA GLY A 119 18.41 -13.67 16.20
C GLY A 119 17.52 -14.91 16.05
N ALA A 120 16.79 -15.27 17.11
CA ALA A 120 15.94 -16.47 17.11
C ALA A 120 14.90 -16.48 15.98
N ASN A 121 14.35 -15.31 15.65
CA ASN A 121 13.31 -15.14 14.63
C ASN A 121 13.70 -14.10 13.57
N THR A 122 14.99 -13.89 13.35
CA THR A 122 15.48 -12.80 12.50
C THR A 122 16.53 -13.32 11.53
N VAL A 123 16.41 -12.92 10.26
CA VAL A 123 17.37 -13.26 9.20
C VAL A 123 17.80 -12.00 8.49
N ASP A 124 19.10 -11.78 8.39
CA ASP A 124 19.68 -10.72 7.58
C ASP A 124 20.09 -11.32 6.23
N VAL A 125 19.67 -10.67 5.14
CA VAL A 125 20.12 -11.00 3.78
C VAL A 125 20.89 -9.84 3.18
N ARG A 126 21.83 -10.16 2.31
CA ARG A 126 22.63 -9.21 1.54
C ARG A 126 22.85 -9.74 0.13
N PHE A 127 22.79 -8.86 -0.86
CA PHE A 127 23.07 -9.16 -2.26
C PHE A 127 23.35 -7.86 -3.03
N LEU A 128 23.91 -7.97 -4.23
CA LEU A 128 24.07 -6.89 -5.21
C LEU A 128 22.96 -7.00 -6.27
N LEU A 129 22.47 -5.86 -6.77
CA LEU A 129 21.52 -5.83 -7.88
C LEU A 129 22.21 -5.80 -9.24
N PHE A 130 23.39 -5.16 -9.30
CA PHE A 130 24.24 -5.09 -10.48
C PHE A 130 25.66 -5.52 -10.08
N PRO A 131 26.06 -6.75 -10.44
CA PRO A 131 27.39 -7.26 -10.13
C PRO A 131 28.47 -6.30 -10.68
N GLY A 132 29.41 -5.90 -9.84
CA GLY A 132 30.44 -4.91 -10.17
C GLY A 132 30.12 -3.46 -9.73
N GLN A 133 28.91 -3.19 -9.27
CA GLN A 133 28.51 -1.88 -8.73
C GLN A 133 28.21 -1.99 -7.23
N ALA A 134 29.19 -1.64 -6.38
CA ALA A 134 29.11 -1.85 -4.93
C ALA A 134 28.00 -1.04 -4.24
N ASP A 135 27.65 0.12 -4.79
CA ASP A 135 26.56 0.99 -4.35
C ASP A 135 25.16 0.39 -4.59
N THR A 136 25.06 -0.64 -5.42
CA THR A 136 23.81 -1.39 -5.64
C THR A 136 23.57 -2.48 -4.60
N GLN A 137 24.42 -2.59 -3.58
CA GLN A 137 24.22 -3.54 -2.50
C GLN A 137 22.89 -3.26 -1.79
N ARG A 138 22.16 -4.33 -1.53
CA ARG A 138 20.97 -4.35 -0.69
C ARG A 138 21.25 -5.17 0.55
N ALA A 139 20.70 -4.71 1.66
CA ALA A 139 20.69 -5.45 2.91
C ALA A 139 19.30 -5.31 3.51
N ILE A 140 18.68 -6.46 3.82
CA ILE A 140 17.31 -6.54 4.31
C ILE A 140 17.31 -7.44 5.54
N ARG A 141 16.70 -6.97 6.62
CA ARG A 141 16.44 -7.75 7.83
C ARG A 141 15.00 -8.20 7.84
N TYR A 142 14.79 -9.51 7.78
CA TYR A 142 13.50 -10.14 7.96
C TYR A 142 13.25 -10.43 9.43
N ARG A 143 12.10 -10.00 9.94
CA ARG A 143 11.53 -10.46 11.20
C ARG A 143 10.45 -11.49 10.90
N LEU A 144 10.58 -12.65 11.51
CA LEU A 144 9.68 -13.78 11.31
C LEU A 144 8.86 -14.06 12.57
N LEU A 145 7.75 -14.77 12.39
CA LEU A 145 7.01 -15.38 13.48
C LEU A 145 6.53 -16.78 13.10
N ARG A 146 6.20 -17.58 14.10
CA ARG A 146 5.50 -18.84 13.91
C ARG A 146 4.00 -18.60 13.86
N HIS A 147 3.35 -19.07 12.80
CA HIS A 147 1.90 -19.11 12.69
C HIS A 147 1.48 -20.49 12.19
N GLN A 148 0.62 -21.18 12.94
CA GLN A 148 0.18 -22.55 12.64
C GLN A 148 1.36 -23.51 12.39
N GLY A 149 2.39 -23.41 13.23
CA GLY A 149 3.58 -24.26 13.11
C GLY A 149 4.48 -23.93 11.91
N ARG A 150 4.27 -22.85 11.17
CA ARG A 150 5.12 -22.45 10.02
C ARG A 150 5.71 -21.06 10.20
N TRP A 151 6.92 -20.84 9.68
CA TRP A 151 7.52 -19.51 9.61
C TRP A 151 6.77 -18.62 8.63
N ARG A 152 6.58 -17.36 9.00
CA ARG A 152 5.99 -16.30 8.18
C ARG A 152 6.78 -15.02 8.36
N VAL A 153 6.91 -14.22 7.30
CA VAL A 153 7.49 -12.87 7.36
C VAL A 153 6.50 -11.92 8.02
N ASP A 154 6.89 -11.30 9.12
CA ASP A 154 6.09 -10.29 9.82
C ASP A 154 6.53 -8.85 9.51
N ASP A 155 7.81 -8.66 9.21
CA ASP A 155 8.37 -7.39 8.76
C ASP A 155 9.63 -7.63 7.92
N ALA A 156 9.95 -6.67 7.05
CA ALA A 156 11.19 -6.63 6.28
C ALA A 156 11.75 -5.20 6.34
N THR A 157 12.99 -5.04 6.79
CA THR A 157 13.59 -3.73 7.04
C THR A 157 14.83 -3.53 6.18
N GLY A 158 14.79 -2.54 5.29
CA GLY A 158 15.96 -2.13 4.52
C GLY A 158 17.02 -1.46 5.39
N ALA A 159 18.29 -1.80 5.19
CA ALA A 159 19.39 -1.07 5.80
C ALA A 159 19.53 0.32 5.14
N ALA A 160 19.69 1.37 5.95
CA ALA A 160 20.10 2.69 5.48
C ALA A 160 21.25 3.20 6.34
N LYS A 161 22.29 3.77 5.70
CA LYS A 161 23.49 4.28 6.37
C LYS A 161 24.09 3.27 7.37
N GLY A 162 24.11 1.99 6.99
CA GLY A 162 24.69 0.91 7.79
C GLY A 162 23.82 0.37 8.94
N GLY A 163 22.54 0.78 9.07
CA GLY A 163 21.68 0.32 10.15
C GLY A 163 20.24 0.00 9.72
N TYR A 164 19.56 -0.82 10.52
CA TYR A 164 18.14 -1.15 10.35
C TYR A 164 17.31 -0.23 11.24
N ARG A 165 16.55 0.68 10.63
CA ARG A 165 15.68 1.62 11.33
C ARG A 165 14.22 1.27 11.07
N ARG A 166 13.36 1.51 12.05
CA ARG A 166 11.92 1.22 11.96
C ARG A 166 11.29 1.92 10.75
N GLU A 167 11.75 3.12 10.44
CA GLU A 167 11.24 3.95 9.34
C GLU A 167 11.47 3.31 7.96
N ASN A 168 12.41 2.36 7.86
CA ASN A 168 12.70 1.60 6.64
C ASN A 168 12.02 0.23 6.63
N SER A 169 11.13 -0.05 7.59
CA SER A 169 10.43 -1.33 7.66
C SER A 169 9.19 -1.32 6.79
N LEU A 170 8.89 -2.47 6.17
CA LEU A 170 7.73 -2.66 5.33
C LEU A 170 6.44 -2.32 6.10
N ARG A 171 6.33 -2.75 7.36
CA ARG A 171 5.18 -2.39 8.22
C ARG A 171 5.04 -0.88 8.38
N TYR A 172 6.15 -0.17 8.62
CA TYR A 172 6.14 1.27 8.78
C TYR A 172 5.76 1.96 7.47
N ALA A 173 6.36 1.55 6.34
CA ALA A 173 6.07 2.08 5.01
C ALA A 173 4.58 1.93 4.67
N ILE A 174 4.01 0.73 4.83
CA ILE A 174 2.58 0.46 4.62
C ILE A 174 1.71 1.37 5.50
N ALA A 175 2.03 1.49 6.78
CA ALA A 175 1.26 2.32 7.71
C ALA A 175 1.41 3.82 7.44
N ALA A 176 2.58 4.27 6.98
CA ALA A 176 2.82 5.66 6.59
C ALA A 176 2.06 6.02 5.32
N GLU A 177 2.16 5.20 4.26
CA GLU A 177 1.41 5.39 3.01
C GLU A 177 -0.10 5.36 3.29
N THR A 178 -0.59 4.39 4.07
CA THR A 178 -2.01 4.32 4.43
C THR A 178 -2.50 5.58 5.14
N ARG A 179 -1.69 6.17 6.04
CA ARG A 179 -2.03 7.44 6.70
C ARG A 179 -2.02 8.59 5.72
N TYR A 180 -1.00 8.67 4.86
CA TYR A 180 -0.90 9.69 3.82
C TYR A 180 -2.11 9.65 2.89
N VAL A 181 -2.44 8.48 2.33
CA VAL A 181 -3.58 8.28 1.42
C VAL A 181 -4.90 8.63 2.10
N ASN A 182 -5.14 8.17 3.34
CA ASN A 182 -6.36 8.52 4.06
C ASN A 182 -6.43 10.03 4.42
N GLY A 183 -5.30 10.71 4.56
CA GLY A 183 -5.26 12.17 4.70
C GLY A 183 -5.57 12.88 3.38
N SER A 184 -4.92 12.46 2.30
CA SER A 184 -5.06 12.97 0.93
C SER A 184 -6.51 12.97 0.44
N VAL A 185 -7.30 11.91 0.72
CA VAL A 185 -8.72 11.87 0.32
C VAL A 185 -9.59 12.94 1.00
N LEU A 186 -9.17 13.41 2.17
CA LEU A 186 -9.86 14.45 2.95
C LEU A 186 -9.36 15.86 2.58
N ASP A 187 -8.31 15.98 1.78
CA ASP A 187 -7.71 17.25 1.40
C ASP A 187 -8.28 17.76 0.07
N ALA A 188 -9.00 18.89 0.13
CA ALA A 188 -9.56 19.52 -1.07
C ALA A 188 -8.47 20.16 -1.94
N ALA A 189 -7.35 20.62 -1.37
CA ALA A 189 -6.23 21.15 -2.14
C ALA A 189 -5.55 20.05 -2.96
N GLU A 190 -5.43 18.85 -2.40
CA GLU A 190 -4.92 17.69 -3.13
C GLU A 190 -5.83 17.33 -4.31
N ALA A 191 -7.15 17.25 -4.09
CA ALA A 191 -8.10 17.00 -5.18
C ALA A 191 -8.04 18.08 -6.28
N ALA A 192 -7.91 19.35 -5.89
CA ALA A 192 -7.78 20.44 -6.83
C ALA A 192 -6.46 20.42 -7.60
N THR A 193 -5.35 20.04 -6.95
CA THR A 193 -4.04 19.87 -7.59
C THR A 193 -4.12 18.89 -8.74
N TRP A 194 -4.72 17.71 -8.54
CA TRP A 194 -4.89 16.71 -9.59
C TRP A 194 -5.80 17.18 -10.73
N VAL A 195 -6.94 17.81 -10.40
CA VAL A 195 -7.83 18.39 -11.44
C VAL A 195 -7.09 19.43 -12.28
N ASN A 196 -6.32 20.31 -11.64
CA ASN A 196 -5.51 21.32 -12.33
C ASN A 196 -4.44 20.68 -13.24
N LEU A 197 -3.71 19.67 -12.75
CA LEU A 197 -2.72 18.93 -13.54
C LEU A 197 -3.35 18.29 -14.79
N TYR A 198 -4.55 17.73 -14.65
CA TYR A 198 -5.25 17.13 -15.80
C TYR A 198 -5.79 18.14 -16.79
N VAL A 199 -6.25 19.30 -16.31
CA VAL A 199 -6.64 20.38 -17.22
C VAL A 199 -5.44 20.87 -18.02
N GLU A 200 -4.31 21.13 -17.35
CA GLU A 200 -3.10 21.63 -18.00
C GLU A 200 -2.51 20.64 -19.01
N GLY A 201 -2.53 19.34 -18.67
CA GLY A 201 -2.14 18.25 -19.56
C GLY A 201 -3.21 17.86 -20.59
N GLU A 202 -4.36 18.55 -20.63
CA GLU A 202 -5.51 18.25 -21.51
C GLU A 202 -6.03 16.80 -21.41
N MET A 203 -5.89 16.19 -20.23
CA MET A 203 -6.25 14.79 -19.97
C MET A 203 -7.72 14.66 -19.55
N ALA A 204 -8.65 14.74 -20.50
CA ALA A 204 -10.08 14.72 -20.24
C ALA A 204 -10.58 13.47 -19.49
N ASP A 205 -10.06 12.28 -19.83
CA ASP A 205 -10.43 11.05 -19.15
C ASP A 205 -9.99 11.05 -17.68
N ALA A 206 -8.80 11.58 -17.39
CA ALA A 206 -8.28 11.68 -16.02
C ALA A 206 -9.07 12.73 -15.22
N PHE A 207 -9.39 13.86 -15.84
CA PHE A 207 -10.27 14.89 -15.28
C PHE A 207 -11.65 14.31 -14.89
N ALA A 208 -12.27 13.51 -15.76
CA ALA A 208 -13.56 12.89 -15.52
C ALA A 208 -13.58 11.99 -14.27
N ARG A 209 -12.46 11.32 -13.93
CA ARG A 209 -12.35 10.48 -12.71
C ARG A 209 -12.54 11.25 -11.40
N PHE A 210 -12.32 12.56 -11.43
CA PHE A 210 -12.54 13.44 -10.27
C PHE A 210 -13.96 14.00 -10.20
N ALA A 211 -14.70 14.00 -11.30
CA ALA A 211 -16.07 14.46 -11.35
C ALA A 211 -17.04 13.51 -10.65
N ALA A 212 -18.07 14.08 -10.03
CA ALA A 212 -19.29 13.37 -9.67
C ALA A 212 -20.34 13.71 -10.72
N PHE A 213 -20.70 12.73 -11.53
CA PHE A 213 -21.71 12.91 -12.58
C PHE A 213 -23.14 12.80 -12.01
N PRO A 214 -24.10 13.61 -12.50
CA PRO A 214 -23.93 14.64 -13.53
C PRO A 214 -23.07 15.82 -13.06
N LEU A 215 -22.09 16.21 -13.88
CA LEU A 215 -21.22 17.35 -13.63
C LEU A 215 -21.91 18.62 -14.14
N THR A 216 -22.12 19.61 -13.28
CA THR A 216 -22.74 20.87 -13.68
C THR A 216 -21.71 21.79 -14.33
N VAL A 217 -21.96 22.26 -15.55
CA VAL A 217 -21.06 23.18 -16.27
C VAL A 217 -21.81 24.45 -16.61
N CYS A 218 -21.41 25.58 -16.04
CA CYS A 218 -22.01 26.88 -16.29
C CYS A 218 -21.14 27.67 -17.28
N GLN A 219 -21.72 28.05 -18.41
CA GLN A 219 -21.04 28.78 -19.48
C GLN A 219 -21.89 29.99 -19.89
N GLY A 220 -21.28 31.18 -19.98
CA GLY A 220 -21.95 32.38 -20.52
C GLY A 220 -23.24 32.79 -19.79
N GLY A 221 -24.17 33.41 -20.55
CA GLY A 221 -25.49 33.82 -20.07
C GLY A 221 -26.56 32.71 -20.10
N ASP A 222 -26.24 31.56 -20.71
CA ASP A 222 -27.22 30.51 -21.06
C ASP A 222 -27.47 29.48 -19.94
N GLY A 223 -27.10 29.82 -18.70
CA GLY A 223 -27.30 28.95 -17.53
C GLY A 223 -26.26 27.84 -17.39
N CYS A 224 -26.64 26.76 -16.71
CA CYS A 224 -25.77 25.62 -16.40
C CYS A 224 -26.30 24.35 -17.03
N THR A 225 -25.42 23.56 -17.65
CA THR A 225 -25.76 22.30 -18.31
C THR A 225 -25.14 21.12 -17.56
N ALA A 226 -25.88 20.01 -17.47
CA ALA A 226 -25.37 18.76 -16.92
C ALA A 226 -24.56 17.98 -17.97
N TYR A 227 -23.36 17.55 -17.61
CA TYR A 227 -22.50 16.65 -18.37
C TYR A 227 -22.62 15.25 -17.79
N ARG A 228 -22.50 14.22 -18.64
CA ARG A 228 -22.41 12.80 -18.26
C ARG A 228 -20.96 12.33 -18.28
N GLU A 229 -20.69 11.15 -17.72
CA GLU A 229 -19.32 10.61 -17.60
C GLU A 229 -18.60 10.47 -18.94
N ASN A 230 -19.31 9.97 -19.97
CA ASN A 230 -18.78 9.78 -21.32
C ASN A 230 -19.29 10.86 -22.28
N ASP A 231 -19.55 12.07 -21.77
CA ASP A 231 -20.05 13.17 -22.61
C ASP A 231 -18.96 13.62 -23.59
N ALA A 232 -19.26 13.56 -24.89
CA ALA A 232 -18.32 13.92 -25.95
C ALA A 232 -17.83 15.39 -25.89
N ARG A 233 -18.49 16.23 -25.09
CA ARG A 233 -18.09 17.64 -24.85
C ARG A 233 -16.98 17.79 -23.80
N LEU A 234 -16.64 16.75 -23.04
CA LEU A 234 -15.62 16.83 -21.98
C LEU A 234 -14.22 17.25 -22.49
N PRO A 235 -13.69 16.70 -23.61
CA PRO A 235 -12.40 17.16 -24.14
C PRO A 235 -12.39 18.65 -24.48
N ALA A 236 -13.47 19.15 -25.11
CA ALA A 236 -13.59 20.57 -25.45
C ALA A 236 -13.69 21.47 -24.20
N LEU A 237 -14.38 21.01 -23.15
CA LEU A 237 -14.43 21.70 -21.85
C LEU A 237 -13.03 21.82 -21.24
N VAL A 238 -12.27 20.73 -21.23
CA VAL A 238 -10.90 20.71 -20.67
C VAL A 238 -9.96 21.63 -21.45
N GLY A 239 -10.00 21.59 -22.79
CA GLY A 239 -9.23 22.53 -23.62
C GLY A 239 -9.60 23.99 -23.35
N THR A 240 -10.90 24.29 -23.19
CA THR A 240 -11.38 25.64 -22.82
C THR A 240 -10.87 26.08 -21.45
N LEU A 241 -10.87 25.18 -20.46
CA LEU A 241 -10.34 25.46 -19.13
C LEU A 241 -8.84 25.77 -19.17
N LYS A 242 -8.06 24.99 -19.92
CA LYS A 242 -6.62 25.24 -20.10
C LYS A 242 -6.37 26.62 -20.71
N GLN A 243 -7.00 26.92 -21.85
CA GLN A 243 -6.82 28.18 -22.56
C GLN A 243 -7.17 29.40 -21.70
N ARG A 244 -8.15 29.26 -20.80
CA ARG A 244 -8.69 30.37 -20.03
C ARG A 244 -8.04 30.57 -18.66
N TYR A 245 -7.52 29.50 -18.05
CA TYR A 245 -7.00 29.52 -16.68
C TYR A 245 -5.52 29.10 -16.55
N PHE A 246 -4.90 28.54 -17.60
CA PHE A 246 -3.53 28.01 -17.55
C PHE A 246 -2.62 28.57 -18.66
N ASP A 247 -3.17 28.92 -19.82
CA ASP A 247 -2.39 29.56 -20.88
C ASP A 247 -2.22 31.08 -20.66
N LYS A 248 -1.04 31.60 -21.04
CA LYS A 248 -0.66 33.04 -21.08
C LYS A 248 -0.81 33.82 -19.76
N GLY A 249 0.16 33.66 -18.85
CA GLY A 249 0.40 34.58 -17.73
C GLY A 249 -0.60 34.49 -16.57
N VAL A 250 -1.51 33.52 -16.61
CA VAL A 250 -2.42 33.19 -15.50
C VAL A 250 -1.78 32.07 -14.68
N VAL A 251 -1.62 32.30 -13.38
CA VAL A 251 -0.99 31.34 -12.46
C VAL A 251 -2.00 30.23 -12.13
N ARG A 252 -1.52 29.00 -11.91
CA ARG A 252 -2.34 27.91 -11.39
C ARG A 252 -3.13 28.40 -10.16
N PRO A 253 -4.47 28.22 -10.12
CA PRO A 253 -5.25 28.45 -8.91
C PRO A 253 -4.80 27.45 -7.84
N VAL A 254 -3.85 27.85 -6.99
CA VAL A 254 -3.47 27.10 -5.81
C VAL A 254 -4.40 27.54 -4.69
N LEU A 255 -5.16 26.62 -4.11
CA LEU A 255 -5.81 26.87 -2.84
C LEU A 255 -4.69 27.21 -1.84
N PRO A 256 -4.59 28.44 -1.31
CA PRO A 256 -3.59 28.70 -0.28
C PRO A 256 -3.90 27.77 0.89
N ALA A 257 -2.86 27.13 1.44
CA ALA A 257 -2.97 26.19 2.55
C ALA A 257 -3.78 26.76 3.75
N SER A 258 -3.87 28.09 3.86
CA SER A 258 -4.60 28.83 4.90
C SER A 258 -6.10 29.07 4.65
N THR A 259 -6.64 28.83 3.45
CA THR A 259 -8.10 28.95 3.18
C THR A 259 -8.88 27.68 3.52
N LEU A 260 -8.19 26.63 3.92
CA LEU A 260 -8.75 25.36 4.37
C LEU A 260 -8.92 25.35 5.90
N VAL A 261 -9.73 26.25 6.44
CA VAL A 261 -10.40 25.98 7.73
C VAL A 261 -11.60 25.07 7.44
N VAL A 262 -11.31 23.90 6.87
CA VAL A 262 -12.27 22.80 6.86
C VAL A 262 -12.18 22.18 8.25
N PRO A 263 -13.30 21.82 8.91
CA PRO A 263 -13.23 20.97 10.10
C PRO A 263 -12.29 19.78 9.83
N LYS A 264 -11.56 19.33 10.85
CA LYS A 264 -10.52 18.27 10.76
C LYS A 264 -10.99 17.00 10.03
N VAL A 265 -12.31 16.82 9.91
CA VAL A 265 -12.97 15.91 8.97
C VAL A 265 -14.13 16.68 8.29
N PRO A 266 -14.18 16.78 6.94
CA PRO A 266 -15.31 17.40 6.25
C PRO A 266 -16.60 16.60 6.42
N GLY A 267 -17.73 17.29 6.55
CA GLY A 267 -19.06 16.67 6.54
C GLY A 267 -19.50 16.32 5.11
N GLU A 268 -20.30 15.28 4.93
CA GLU A 268 -20.95 14.96 3.64
C GLU A 268 -21.73 16.18 3.11
N GLY A 269 -21.57 16.49 1.83
CA GLY A 269 -22.19 17.66 1.19
C GLY A 269 -21.44 18.97 1.38
N SER A 270 -20.35 19.01 2.17
CA SER A 270 -19.49 20.20 2.28
C SER A 270 -18.97 20.63 0.93
N VAL A 271 -18.93 21.93 0.64
CA VAL A 271 -18.47 22.46 -0.65
C VAL A 271 -17.25 23.37 -0.46
N VAL A 272 -16.20 23.14 -1.24
CA VAL A 272 -15.01 23.99 -1.34
C VAL A 272 -14.86 24.47 -2.78
N ARG A 273 -14.47 25.73 -2.95
CA ARG A 273 -14.30 26.36 -4.26
C ARG A 273 -12.82 26.61 -4.54
N ASN A 274 -12.36 26.26 -5.74
CA ASN A 274 -11.05 26.66 -6.26
C ASN A 274 -11.19 27.15 -7.71
N GLY A 275 -11.03 28.46 -7.95
CA GLY A 275 -11.18 29.05 -9.28
C GLY A 275 -12.54 28.71 -9.92
N PRO A 276 -12.57 28.08 -11.12
CA PRO A 276 -13.81 27.68 -11.77
C PRO A 276 -14.45 26.43 -11.15
N PHE A 277 -13.78 25.75 -10.21
CA PHE A 277 -14.20 24.44 -9.71
C PHE A 277 -14.92 24.54 -8.36
N ASP A 278 -16.05 23.86 -8.21
CA ASP A 278 -16.63 23.53 -6.91
C ASP A 278 -16.47 22.03 -6.63
N PHE A 279 -15.83 21.72 -5.50
CA PHE A 279 -15.65 20.38 -4.99
C PHE A 279 -16.65 20.12 -3.86
N THR A 280 -17.41 19.04 -3.94
CA THR A 280 -18.26 18.60 -2.84
C THR A 280 -17.68 17.34 -2.20
N PHE A 281 -17.62 17.30 -0.87
CA PHE A 281 -17.27 16.09 -0.15
C PHE A 281 -18.41 15.07 -0.25
N ARG A 282 -18.18 13.96 -0.95
CA ARG A 282 -19.18 12.91 -1.18
C ARG A 282 -18.59 11.53 -0.99
N ARG A 283 -19.25 10.69 -0.19
CA ARG A 283 -18.84 9.30 0.08
C ARG A 283 -17.37 9.20 0.53
N GLY A 284 -16.95 10.12 1.41
CA GLY A 284 -15.62 10.09 2.02
C GLY A 284 -14.48 10.69 1.19
N LEU A 285 -14.78 11.47 0.14
CA LEU A 285 -13.78 12.06 -0.75
C LEU A 285 -14.31 13.33 -1.45
N TRP A 286 -13.41 14.26 -1.79
CA TRP A 286 -13.76 15.46 -2.56
C TRP A 286 -14.01 15.14 -4.02
N ARG A 287 -15.19 15.47 -4.55
CA ARG A 287 -15.57 15.30 -5.97
C ARG A 287 -15.79 16.63 -6.64
N LEU A 288 -15.29 16.80 -7.86
CA LEU A 288 -15.67 17.94 -8.69
C LEU A 288 -17.15 17.81 -9.07
N THR A 289 -17.97 18.79 -8.69
CA THR A 289 -19.42 18.77 -8.95
C THR A 289 -19.88 19.89 -9.84
N GLN A 290 -19.11 20.98 -9.92
CA GLN A 290 -19.41 22.09 -10.80
C GLN A 290 -18.15 22.70 -11.41
N VAL A 291 -18.25 23.07 -12.69
CA VAL A 291 -17.32 23.94 -13.41
C VAL A 291 -18.08 25.20 -13.81
N ASP A 292 -17.67 26.36 -13.32
CA ASP A 292 -18.28 27.64 -13.62
C ASP A 292 -17.31 28.54 -14.39
N LEU A 293 -17.43 28.49 -15.72
CA LEU A 293 -16.61 29.28 -16.64
C LEU A 293 -16.97 30.77 -16.61
N ARG A 294 -18.02 31.19 -15.90
CA ARG A 294 -18.34 32.63 -15.76
C ARG A 294 -17.39 33.31 -14.76
N ARG A 295 -16.68 32.53 -13.95
CA ARG A 295 -15.76 33.05 -12.93
C ARG A 295 -14.46 33.53 -13.58
N ALA A 296 -14.02 34.72 -13.21
CA ALA A 296 -12.76 35.27 -13.71
C ALA A 296 -11.56 34.39 -13.30
N PRO A 297 -10.52 34.29 -14.14
CA PRO A 297 -9.27 33.67 -13.75
C PRO A 297 -8.65 34.42 -12.56
N VAL A 298 -8.14 33.71 -11.57
CA VAL A 298 -7.41 34.32 -10.46
C VAL A 298 -6.04 34.75 -10.97
N ARG A 299 -5.83 36.04 -11.15
CA ARG A 299 -4.49 36.60 -11.43
C ARG A 299 -3.79 36.86 -10.10
N GLN A 300 -2.56 36.37 -9.93
CA GLN A 300 -1.73 36.83 -8.80
C GLN A 300 -1.39 38.31 -9.03
N GLN A 301 -1.54 39.12 -7.98
CA GLN A 301 -0.84 40.40 -7.88
C GLN A 301 0.62 40.12 -7.51
#